data_AF-A0A8S4NN58-F1
#
_entry.id   AF-A0A8S4NN58-F1
#
_cell.length_a   1.000
_cell.length_b   1.000
_cell.length_c   1.000
_cell.angle_alpha   90.00
_cell.angle_beta   90.00
_cell.angle_gamma   90.00
#
_symmetry.space_group_name_H-M   'P 1'
#
loop_
_entity.id
_entity.type
_entity.pdbx_description
1 polymer ?
#
loop_
_entity_poly.entity_id
_entity_poly.type
_entity_poly.pdbx_seq_one_letter_code
_entity_poly.pdbx_strand_id
1 'polypeptide(L)'
;METPSLTKEEAVTFLSDVLQFENWNEELQNDKVEFVNHLMIKYQQKQPFQTLSLLSEDLNARKIPTWEEIKTAIFTKEGGLCHTLNTFIWMLLKALGYDVYLVMSNVVINEQCFKETFNHTLVIVRDLTVKGSLHVIDCGFVTPILNAIIIEDPAQDEDSLNEMMYHNGGKIFKYVKRGSNTYV
;
A
#
# COMPACT_ATOMS: atom_id res chain seq x y z
N MET A 1 22.63 -0.54 14.44
CA MET A 1 21.74 -1.60 13.94
C MET A 1 21.33 -1.20 12.54
N GLU A 2 21.60 -2.04 11.55
CA GLU A 2 21.13 -1.79 10.18
C GLU A 2 19.60 -1.86 10.16
N THR A 3 18.97 -0.97 9.41
CA THR A 3 17.51 -0.99 9.25
C THR A 3 17.14 -2.20 8.40
N PRO A 4 16.17 -3.03 8.81
CA PRO A 4 15.67 -4.12 7.98
C PRO A 4 15.28 -3.59 6.60
N SER A 5 15.70 -4.28 5.55
CA SER A 5 15.41 -3.88 4.18
C SER A 5 15.31 -5.08 3.26
N LEU A 6 14.69 -4.86 2.09
CA LEU A 6 14.70 -5.77 0.96
C LEU A 6 15.88 -5.38 0.07
N THR A 7 16.71 -6.35 -0.36
CA THR A 7 17.76 -6.04 -1.34
C THR A 7 17.17 -5.86 -2.73
N LYS A 8 17.96 -5.30 -3.65
CA LYS A 8 17.53 -5.16 -5.05
C LYS A 8 17.34 -6.53 -5.71
N GLU A 9 18.19 -7.50 -5.40
CA GLU A 9 18.11 -8.86 -5.91
C GLU A 9 16.85 -9.58 -5.40
N GLU A 10 16.53 -9.40 -4.11
CA GLU A 10 15.29 -9.93 -3.52
C GLU A 10 14.05 -9.27 -4.15
N ALA A 11 14.09 -7.96 -4.40
CA ALA A 11 13.01 -7.24 -5.08
C ALA A 11 12.78 -7.79 -6.50
N VAL A 12 13.85 -7.98 -7.27
CA VAL A 12 13.77 -8.58 -8.61
C VAL A 12 13.19 -9.98 -8.55
N THR A 13 13.70 -10.83 -7.66
CA THR A 13 13.21 -12.21 -7.46
C THR A 13 11.72 -12.22 -7.10
N PHE A 14 11.29 -11.30 -6.25
CA PHE A 14 9.87 -11.20 -5.89
C PHE A 14 9.00 -10.82 -7.10
N LEU A 15 9.42 -9.83 -7.89
CA LEU A 15 8.68 -9.40 -9.08
C LEU A 15 8.61 -10.51 -10.14
N SER A 16 9.72 -11.20 -10.43
CA SER A 16 9.77 -12.22 -11.46
C SER A 16 9.15 -13.55 -11.03
N ASP A 17 9.50 -14.05 -9.85
CA ASP A 17 9.25 -15.45 -9.50
C ASP A 17 7.98 -15.59 -8.65
N VAL A 18 7.77 -14.64 -7.72
CA VAL A 18 6.61 -14.67 -6.82
C VAL A 18 5.39 -14.09 -7.52
N LEU A 19 5.50 -12.86 -8.05
CA LEU A 19 4.40 -12.17 -8.72
C LEU A 19 4.20 -12.60 -10.17
N GLN A 20 5.23 -13.12 -10.84
CA GLN A 20 5.19 -13.39 -12.28
C GLN A 20 4.81 -12.11 -13.05
N PHE A 21 5.43 -10.99 -12.66
CA PHE A 21 5.25 -9.71 -13.32
C PHE A 21 6.14 -9.66 -14.56
N GLU A 22 5.62 -10.11 -15.69
CA GLU A 22 6.29 -9.98 -16.99
C GLU A 22 6.52 -8.50 -17.34
N ASN A 23 7.65 -8.19 -17.99
CA ASN A 23 8.02 -6.84 -18.44
C ASN A 23 8.10 -5.76 -17.34
N TRP A 24 8.12 -6.14 -16.06
CA TRP A 24 8.16 -5.22 -14.92
C TRP A 24 9.26 -4.14 -15.05
N ASN A 25 10.42 -4.50 -15.61
CA ASN A 25 11.56 -3.59 -15.75
C ASN A 25 11.34 -2.52 -16.83
N GLU A 26 10.64 -2.87 -17.92
CA GLU A 26 10.29 -1.92 -18.97
C GLU A 26 9.25 -0.93 -18.46
N GLU A 27 8.19 -1.43 -17.81
CA GLU A 27 7.15 -0.58 -17.23
C GLU A 27 7.73 0.38 -16.18
N LEU A 28 8.57 -0.12 -15.27
CA LEU A 28 9.24 0.71 -14.25
C LEU A 28 10.03 1.88 -14.85
N GLN A 29 10.60 1.71 -16.05
CA GLN A 29 11.40 2.73 -16.73
C GLN A 29 10.55 3.71 -17.54
N ASN A 30 9.46 3.23 -18.15
CA ASN A 30 8.66 4.01 -19.08
C ASN A 30 7.50 4.74 -18.41
N ASP A 31 6.81 4.09 -17.46
CA ASP A 31 5.64 4.64 -16.79
C ASP A 31 5.56 4.14 -15.34
N LYS A 32 6.00 5.00 -14.41
CA LYS A 32 6.00 4.70 -12.97
C LYS A 32 4.61 4.51 -12.40
N VAL A 33 3.61 5.22 -12.92
CA VAL A 33 2.23 5.16 -12.43
C VAL A 33 1.64 3.81 -12.82
N GLU A 34 1.77 3.46 -14.10
CA GLU A 34 1.27 2.19 -14.60
C GLU A 34 1.95 1.01 -13.93
N PHE A 35 3.28 1.07 -13.75
CA PHE A 35 4.02 0.07 -13.00
C PHE A 35 3.47 -0.13 -11.58
N VAL A 36 3.23 0.96 -10.83
CA VAL A 36 2.71 0.87 -9.45
C VAL A 36 1.29 0.28 -9.44
N ASN A 37 0.42 0.69 -10.36
CA ASN A 37 -0.94 0.16 -10.45
C ASN A 37 -0.93 -1.34 -10.78
N HIS A 38 -0.16 -1.76 -11.77
CA HIS A 38 -0.01 -3.19 -12.12
C HIS A 38 0.64 -4.00 -11.01
N LEU A 39 1.64 -3.44 -10.31
CA LEU A 39 2.23 -4.06 -9.14
C LEU A 39 1.16 -4.31 -8.07
N MET A 40 0.32 -3.33 -7.75
CA MET A 40 -0.76 -3.46 -6.76
C MET A 40 -1.73 -4.56 -7.14
N ILE A 41 -2.18 -4.59 -8.41
CA ILE A 41 -3.08 -5.61 -8.93
C ILE A 41 -2.46 -7.00 -8.81
N LYS A 42 -1.24 -7.19 -9.32
CA LYS A 42 -0.55 -8.49 -9.27
C LYS A 42 -0.26 -8.93 -7.84
N TYR A 43 0.10 -8.00 -6.96
CA TYR A 43 0.35 -8.27 -5.56
C TYR A 43 -0.91 -8.80 -4.88
N GLN A 44 -2.04 -8.10 -5.00
CA GLN A 44 -3.31 -8.51 -4.40
C GLN A 44 -3.88 -9.82 -5.00
N GLN A 45 -3.54 -10.14 -6.25
CA GLN A 45 -3.88 -11.44 -6.86
C GLN A 45 -3.10 -12.63 -6.26
N LYS A 46 -1.91 -12.38 -5.73
CA LYS A 46 -1.00 -13.44 -5.24
C LYS A 46 -0.91 -13.48 -3.71
N GLN A 47 -1.23 -12.38 -3.03
CA GLN A 47 -1.06 -12.22 -1.60
C GLN A 47 -2.43 -12.09 -0.91
N PRO A 48 -2.89 -13.13 -0.20
CA PRO A 48 -4.19 -13.08 0.45
C PRO A 48 -4.17 -12.16 1.68
N PHE A 49 -5.23 -11.37 1.84
CA PHE A 49 -5.54 -10.72 3.11
C PHE A 49 -6.16 -11.73 4.07
N GLN A 50 -5.46 -12.09 5.15
CA GLN A 50 -5.87 -13.17 6.05
C GLN A 50 -5.35 -13.02 7.49
N THR A 51 -6.01 -13.71 8.42
CA THR A 51 -5.65 -13.78 9.86
C THR A 51 -5.44 -15.21 10.37
N LEU A 52 -5.46 -16.21 9.49
CA LEU A 52 -5.37 -17.63 9.84
C LEU A 52 -4.09 -17.96 10.60
N SER A 53 -2.94 -17.40 10.21
CA SER A 53 -1.66 -17.60 10.92
C SER A 53 -1.72 -17.10 12.36
N LEU A 54 -2.32 -15.92 12.58
CA LEU A 54 -2.51 -15.38 13.93
C LEU A 54 -3.53 -16.18 14.75
N LEU A 55 -4.58 -16.68 14.12
CA LEU A 55 -5.63 -17.45 14.77
C LEU A 55 -5.16 -18.85 15.18
N SER A 56 -4.21 -19.44 14.44
CA SER A 56 -3.60 -20.73 14.78
C SER A 56 -2.60 -20.64 15.94
N GLU A 57 -2.09 -19.46 16.26
CA GLU A 57 -1.15 -19.24 17.36
C GLU A 57 -1.85 -19.14 18.73
N ASP A 58 -1.17 -19.66 19.76
CA ASP A 58 -1.59 -19.50 21.16
C ASP A 58 -1.69 -18.01 21.49
N LEU A 59 -2.71 -17.63 22.28
CA LEU A 59 -2.98 -16.24 22.63
C LEU A 59 -1.75 -15.51 23.21
N ASN A 60 -0.91 -16.20 23.99
CA ASN A 60 0.27 -15.61 24.61
C ASN A 60 1.49 -15.55 23.68
N ALA A 61 1.47 -16.31 22.58
CA ALA A 61 2.52 -16.32 21.57
C ALA A 61 2.28 -15.30 20.44
N ARG A 62 1.04 -14.81 20.31
CA ARG A 62 0.67 -13.79 19.32
C ARG A 62 1.49 -12.53 19.49
N LYS A 63 2.06 -12.07 18.38
CA LYS A 63 2.91 -10.89 18.31
C LYS A 63 2.73 -10.17 16.97
N ILE A 64 3.21 -8.93 16.91
CA ILE A 64 3.43 -8.27 15.62
C ILE A 64 4.57 -9.01 14.92
N PRO A 65 4.43 -9.38 13.64
CA PRO A 65 5.46 -10.12 12.93
C PRO A 65 6.72 -9.28 12.77
N THR A 66 7.87 -9.95 12.87
CA THR A 66 9.18 -9.40 12.54
C THR A 66 9.33 -9.24 11.03
N TRP A 67 10.34 -8.48 10.58
CA TRP A 67 10.61 -8.32 9.15
C TRP A 67 10.84 -9.66 8.44
N GLU A 68 11.60 -10.58 9.04
CA GLU A 68 11.86 -11.89 8.43
C GLU A 68 10.59 -12.74 8.34
N GLU A 69 9.69 -12.66 9.31
CA GLU A 69 8.38 -13.31 9.26
C GLU A 69 7.51 -12.70 8.16
N ILE A 70 7.49 -11.37 8.02
CA ILE A 70 6.78 -10.68 6.93
C ILE A 70 7.34 -11.12 5.57
N LYS A 71 8.66 -11.07 5.39
CA LYS A 71 9.32 -11.46 4.14
C LYS A 71 8.99 -12.92 3.80
N THR A 72 9.10 -13.83 4.76
CA THR A 72 8.80 -15.25 4.57
C THR A 72 7.33 -15.44 4.14
N ALA A 73 6.38 -14.85 4.86
CA ALA A 73 4.96 -14.96 4.55
C ALA A 73 4.62 -14.46 3.14
N ILE A 74 5.25 -13.37 2.70
CA ILE A 74 5.01 -12.80 1.36
C ILE A 74 5.68 -13.62 0.25
N PHE A 75 6.91 -14.08 0.44
CA PHE A 75 7.60 -14.92 -0.55
C PHE A 75 6.95 -16.30 -0.71
N THR A 76 6.38 -16.84 0.37
CA THR A 76 5.63 -18.11 0.36
C THR A 76 4.16 -17.96 -0.03
N LYS A 77 3.70 -16.72 -0.29
CA LYS A 77 2.31 -16.38 -0.69
C LYS A 77 1.28 -16.70 0.39
N GLU A 78 1.69 -16.76 1.65
CA GLU A 78 0.79 -16.87 2.81
C GLU A 78 0.02 -15.57 3.06
N GLY A 79 0.56 -14.42 2.65
CA GLY A 79 -0.07 -13.12 2.83
C GLY A 79 -0.14 -12.69 4.30
N GLY A 80 -1.19 -11.97 4.69
CA GLY A 80 -1.38 -11.54 6.07
C GLY A 80 -2.31 -10.35 6.23
N LEU A 81 -2.12 -9.58 7.30
CA LEU A 81 -2.86 -8.34 7.58
C LEU A 81 -2.14 -7.11 7.00
N CYS A 82 -2.74 -5.93 7.17
CA CYS A 82 -2.23 -4.65 6.67
C CYS A 82 -0.75 -4.39 7.01
N HIS A 83 -0.34 -4.64 8.26
CA HIS A 83 1.04 -4.45 8.71
C HIS A 83 2.03 -5.48 8.15
N THR A 84 1.55 -6.56 7.54
CA THR A 84 2.38 -7.51 6.77
C THR A 84 2.46 -7.04 5.33
N LEU A 85 1.30 -6.86 4.68
CA LEU A 85 1.17 -6.58 3.26
C LEU A 85 1.73 -5.20 2.89
N ASN A 86 1.31 -4.14 3.59
CA ASN A 86 1.74 -2.77 3.28
C ASN A 86 3.18 -2.49 3.73
N THR A 87 3.66 -3.15 4.78
CA THR A 87 5.08 -3.07 5.17
C THR A 87 5.97 -3.68 4.10
N PHE A 88 5.59 -4.83 3.54
CA PHE A 88 6.36 -5.45 2.47
C PHE A 88 6.35 -4.59 1.20
N ILE A 89 5.18 -4.10 0.77
CA ILE A 89 5.08 -3.21 -0.40
C ILE A 89 5.92 -1.94 -0.22
N TRP A 90 5.91 -1.34 0.98
CA TRP A 90 6.77 -0.21 1.30
C TRP A 90 8.25 -0.54 1.11
N MET A 91 8.72 -1.67 1.65
CA MET A 91 10.12 -2.12 1.49
C MET A 91 10.47 -2.42 0.03
N LEU A 92 9.54 -3.04 -0.72
CA LEU A 92 9.72 -3.34 -2.13
C LEU A 92 9.91 -2.07 -2.97
N LEU A 93 8.99 -1.11 -2.84
CA LEU A 93 9.09 0.16 -3.58
C LEU A 93 10.34 0.95 -3.20
N LYS A 94 10.72 0.93 -1.92
CA LYS A 94 11.97 1.54 -1.45
C LYS A 94 13.20 0.89 -2.10
N ALA A 95 13.23 -0.44 -2.19
CA ALA A 95 14.31 -1.19 -2.86
C ALA A 95 14.38 -0.92 -4.37
N LEU A 96 13.24 -0.59 -5.00
CA LEU A 96 13.15 -0.17 -6.40
C LEU A 96 13.50 1.31 -6.61
N GLY A 97 13.77 2.07 -5.55
CA GLY A 97 14.23 3.46 -5.62
C GLY A 97 13.13 4.52 -5.58
N TYR A 98 11.91 4.17 -5.18
CA TYR A 98 10.84 5.14 -4.93
C TYR A 98 11.04 5.85 -3.58
N ASP A 99 10.62 7.12 -3.50
CA ASP A 99 10.47 7.83 -2.22
C ASP A 99 9.12 7.47 -1.60
N VAL A 100 9.15 6.66 -0.55
CA VAL A 100 7.95 6.05 0.04
C VAL A 100 7.95 6.10 1.57
N TYR A 101 6.76 6.34 2.11
CA TYR A 101 6.50 6.47 3.54
C TYR A 101 5.48 5.42 3.96
N LEU A 102 5.78 4.69 5.04
CA LEU A 102 4.80 3.84 5.73
C LEU A 102 4.10 4.69 6.79
N VAL A 103 2.78 4.79 6.73
CA VAL A 103 1.99 5.64 7.63
C VAL A 103 0.93 4.83 8.37
N MET A 104 0.57 5.29 9.57
CA MET A 104 -0.55 4.75 10.32
C MET A 104 -1.82 5.54 10.03
N SER A 105 -2.95 4.85 10.03
CA SER A 105 -4.28 5.37 9.70
C SER A 105 -5.37 4.64 10.51
N ASN A 106 -6.59 5.16 10.45
CA ASN A 106 -7.75 4.57 11.12
C ASN A 106 -8.68 3.95 10.08
N VAL A 107 -9.12 2.71 10.31
CA VAL A 107 -10.28 2.15 9.60
C VAL A 107 -11.54 2.80 10.15
N VAL A 108 -12.23 3.58 9.32
CA VAL A 108 -13.47 4.27 9.67
C VAL A 108 -14.63 3.60 8.94
N ILE A 109 -15.48 2.88 9.67
CA ILE A 109 -16.67 2.22 9.09
C ILE A 109 -17.86 3.18 9.04
N ASN A 110 -17.94 4.09 10.01
CA ASN A 110 -18.87 5.22 10.05
C ASN A 110 -18.27 6.33 10.93
N GLU A 111 -18.83 7.53 10.85
CA GLU A 111 -18.35 8.70 11.60
C GLU A 111 -18.37 8.47 13.12
N GLN A 112 -19.33 7.71 13.62
CA GLN A 112 -19.47 7.40 15.05
C GLN A 112 -18.40 6.41 15.54
N CYS A 113 -17.77 5.67 14.62
CA CYS A 113 -16.67 4.76 14.87
C CYS A 113 -15.30 5.41 14.72
N PHE A 114 -15.21 6.73 14.47
CA PHE A 114 -13.93 7.42 14.45
C PHE A 114 -13.32 7.46 15.86
N LYS A 115 -12.47 6.48 16.15
CA LYS A 115 -11.57 6.46 17.30
C LYS A 115 -10.16 6.39 16.77
N GLU A 116 -9.30 7.28 17.26
CA GLU A 116 -7.87 7.31 16.94
C GLU A 116 -7.18 6.07 17.51
N THR A 117 -7.28 4.97 16.77
CA THR A 117 -6.82 3.63 17.11
C THR A 117 -5.58 3.24 16.33
N PHE A 118 -5.30 3.97 15.23
CA PHE A 118 -4.15 3.74 14.34
C PHE A 118 -4.03 2.27 13.95
N ASN A 119 -5.15 1.66 13.58
CA ASN A 119 -5.29 0.22 13.38
C ASN A 119 -5.05 -0.25 11.94
N HIS A 120 -4.66 0.66 11.03
CA HIS A 120 -4.35 0.32 9.64
C HIS A 120 -3.09 1.01 9.16
N THR A 121 -2.25 0.31 8.40
CA THR A 121 -1.05 0.87 7.79
C THR A 121 -1.29 1.12 6.31
N LEU A 122 -0.78 2.23 5.76
CA LEU A 122 -0.86 2.60 4.35
C LEU A 122 0.53 3.00 3.83
N VAL A 123 0.71 3.04 2.51
CA VAL A 123 1.94 3.53 1.90
C VAL A 123 1.66 4.80 1.11
N ILE A 124 2.47 5.83 1.34
CA ILE A 124 2.47 7.06 0.55
C ILE A 124 3.67 7.02 -0.38
N VAL A 125 3.42 7.21 -1.68
CA VAL A 125 4.44 7.34 -2.72
C VAL A 125 4.54 8.81 -3.12
N ARG A 126 5.75 9.35 -3.05
CA ARG A 126 6.05 10.72 -3.48
C ARG A 126 6.61 10.72 -4.90
N ASP A 127 6.33 11.81 -5.62
CA ASP A 127 6.87 12.07 -6.96
C ASP A 127 6.49 10.98 -7.98
N LEU A 128 5.30 10.40 -7.83
CA LEU A 128 4.84 9.32 -8.70
C LEU A 128 4.42 9.83 -10.08
N THR A 129 3.70 10.95 -10.14
CA THR A 129 3.30 11.62 -11.41
C THR A 129 4.21 12.81 -11.70
N VAL A 130 4.24 13.79 -10.79
CA VAL A 130 5.07 15.00 -10.87
C VAL A 130 5.79 15.24 -9.56
N LYS A 131 6.89 16.00 -9.60
CA LYS A 131 7.64 16.36 -8.39
C LYS A 131 6.75 17.13 -7.41
N GLY A 132 6.67 16.64 -6.19
CA GLY A 132 5.85 17.10 -5.08
C GLY A 132 4.51 16.37 -4.95
N SER A 133 4.11 15.54 -5.91
CA SER A 133 2.86 14.78 -5.82
C SER A 133 2.93 13.71 -4.72
N LEU A 134 1.83 13.48 -4.03
CA LEU A 134 1.66 12.42 -3.04
C LEU A 134 0.52 11.50 -3.47
N HIS A 135 0.79 10.21 -3.45
CA HIS A 135 -0.18 9.17 -3.79
C HIS A 135 -0.28 8.17 -2.65
N VAL A 136 -1.49 7.75 -2.32
CA VAL A 136 -1.76 6.64 -1.41
C VAL A 136 -1.88 5.36 -2.22
N ILE A 137 -1.22 4.32 -1.75
CA ILE A 137 -1.46 2.95 -2.18
C ILE A 137 -1.79 2.09 -0.97
N ASP A 138 -2.63 1.07 -1.19
CA ASP A 138 -3.02 0.11 -0.17
C ASP A 138 -3.18 -1.28 -0.78
N CYS A 139 -2.37 -2.22 -0.32
CA CYS A 139 -2.43 -3.63 -0.67
C CYS A 139 -2.82 -4.51 0.53
N GLY A 140 -3.21 -3.89 1.63
CA GLY A 140 -3.40 -4.53 2.93
C GLY A 140 -4.80 -4.37 3.48
N PHE A 141 -5.79 -4.11 2.64
CA PHE A 141 -7.18 -3.91 3.05
C PHE A 141 -8.12 -4.90 2.33
N VAL A 142 -9.22 -5.25 3.01
CA VAL A 142 -10.18 -6.25 2.50
C VAL A 142 -10.87 -5.79 1.21
N THR A 143 -11.05 -4.47 1.04
CA THR A 143 -11.54 -3.88 -0.21
C THR A 143 -10.33 -3.40 -1.01
N PRO A 144 -10.06 -3.98 -2.18
CA PRO A 144 -8.86 -3.65 -2.94
C PRO A 144 -8.92 -2.22 -3.47
N ILE A 145 -7.87 -1.44 -3.21
CA ILE A 145 -7.53 -0.26 -3.99
C ILE A 145 -6.63 -0.77 -5.12
N LEU A 146 -7.07 -0.64 -6.36
CA LEU A 146 -6.37 -1.22 -7.52
C LEU A 146 -5.45 -0.22 -8.25
N ASN A 147 -5.57 1.07 -7.93
CA ASN A 147 -4.74 2.12 -8.51
C ASN A 147 -4.23 3.03 -7.40
N ALA A 148 -3.05 3.61 -7.59
CA ALA A 148 -2.55 4.66 -6.73
C ALA A 148 -3.49 5.86 -6.75
N ILE A 149 -3.89 6.33 -5.57
CA ILE A 149 -4.83 7.44 -5.43
C ILE A 149 -4.02 8.69 -5.09
N ILE A 150 -4.06 9.68 -5.97
CA ILE A 150 -3.44 10.98 -5.68
C ILE A 150 -4.15 11.64 -4.49
N ILE A 151 -3.37 12.22 -3.57
CA ILE A 151 -3.85 12.95 -2.39
C ILE A 151 -3.30 14.38 -2.32
N GLU A 152 -2.18 14.65 -2.98
CA GLU A 152 -1.66 16.00 -3.23
C GLU A 152 -1.08 16.04 -4.64
N ASP A 153 -1.50 17.03 -5.43
CA ASP A 153 -0.95 17.30 -6.76
C ASP A 153 -0.50 18.77 -6.85
N PRO A 154 0.81 19.05 -6.89
CA PRO A 154 1.32 20.42 -6.98
C PRO A 154 1.18 21.04 -8.37
N ALA A 155 0.85 20.24 -9.40
CA ALA A 155 0.62 20.73 -10.76
C ALA A 155 -0.85 21.10 -11.01
N GLN A 156 -1.73 20.80 -10.06
CA GLN A 156 -3.16 21.10 -10.12
C GLN A 156 -3.48 22.32 -9.25
N ASP A 157 -4.43 23.14 -9.72
CA ASP A 157 -5.02 24.20 -8.90
C ASP A 157 -5.86 23.60 -7.76
N GLU A 158 -6.09 24.35 -6.69
CA GLU A 158 -6.88 23.86 -5.53
C GLU A 158 -8.28 23.35 -5.92
N ASP A 159 -8.81 23.81 -7.06
CA ASP A 159 -10.12 23.42 -7.59
C ASP A 159 -10.10 22.01 -8.20
N SER A 160 -9.02 21.60 -8.86
CA SER A 160 -8.86 20.27 -9.49
C SER A 160 -8.51 19.14 -8.50
N LEU A 161 -7.98 19.49 -7.32
CA LEU A 161 -7.87 18.56 -6.18
C LEU A 161 -9.24 18.02 -5.70
N ASN A 162 -10.37 18.64 -6.10
CA ASN A 162 -11.72 18.14 -5.85
C ASN A 162 -12.11 16.90 -6.65
N GLU A 163 -11.34 16.54 -7.68
CA GLU A 163 -11.62 15.40 -8.56
C GLU A 163 -10.88 14.12 -8.16
N MET A 164 -10.13 14.13 -7.05
CA MET A 164 -9.42 12.97 -6.48
C MET A 164 -10.39 11.98 -5.84
N MET A 165 -11.15 11.33 -6.70
CA MET A 165 -12.25 10.44 -6.40
C MET A 165 -11.81 8.98 -6.51
N TYR A 166 -12.17 8.15 -5.53
CA TYR A 166 -11.98 6.70 -5.60
C TYR A 166 -13.30 5.95 -5.45
N HIS A 167 -13.37 4.76 -6.05
CA HIS A 167 -14.59 3.95 -6.11
C HIS A 167 -14.55 2.82 -5.08
N ASN A 168 -15.60 2.71 -4.27
CA ASN A 168 -15.80 1.57 -3.36
C ASN A 168 -17.29 1.21 -3.30
N GLY A 169 -17.64 -0.02 -3.69
CA GLY A 169 -19.02 -0.52 -3.62
C GLY A 169 -20.05 0.30 -4.43
N GLY A 170 -19.64 0.85 -5.59
CA GLY A 170 -20.50 1.70 -6.41
C GLY A 170 -20.65 3.15 -5.92
N LYS A 171 -19.96 3.52 -4.83
CA LYS A 171 -19.89 4.89 -4.32
C LYS A 171 -18.56 5.53 -4.69
N ILE A 172 -18.57 6.85 -4.81
CA ILE A 172 -17.41 7.67 -5.14
C ILE A 172 -17.03 8.48 -3.89
N PHE A 173 -15.77 8.44 -3.50
CA PHE A 173 -15.25 9.05 -2.28
C PHE A 173 -14.06 9.96 -2.58
N LYS A 174 -13.92 11.06 -1.83
CA LYS A 174 -12.77 11.97 -1.92
C LYS A 174 -11.93 11.90 -0.64
N TYR A 175 -10.61 11.92 -0.76
CA TYR A 175 -9.75 12.19 0.40
C TYR A 175 -9.78 13.68 0.75
N VAL A 176 -10.12 13.99 2.00
CA VAL A 176 -10.19 15.36 2.51
C VAL A 176 -9.32 15.52 3.74
N LYS A 177 -8.62 16.65 3.83
CA LYS A 177 -7.81 16.98 5.00
C LYS A 177 -8.76 17.25 6.17
N ARG A 178 -8.53 16.63 7.33
CA ARG A 178 -9.36 16.88 8.51
C ARG A 178 -9.36 18.38 8.84
N GLY A 179 -10.56 18.99 8.83
CA GLY A 179 -10.75 20.43 9.04
C GLY A 179 -10.88 21.26 7.75
N SER A 180 -10.74 20.67 6.56
CA SER A 180 -11.20 21.31 5.32
C SER A 180 -12.72 21.21 5.23
N ASN A 181 -13.41 22.30 4.93
CA ASN A 181 -14.88 22.39 4.85
C ASN A 181 -15.48 21.68 3.62
N THR A 182 -14.75 20.82 2.94
CA THR A 182 -15.19 20.18 1.71
C THR A 182 -15.84 18.84 2.04
N TYR A 183 -17.18 18.83 2.09
CA TYR A 183 -17.99 17.62 2.14
C TYR A 183 -18.41 17.24 0.72
N VAL A 184 -18.28 15.95 0.36
CA VAL A 184 -19.02 15.32 -0.74
C VAL A 184 -19.66 14.06 -0.19
#